data_AF-A0A0Q7EA24-F1
#
_entry.id   AF-A0A0Q7EA24-F1
#
_cell.length_a   1.000
_cell.length_b   1.000
_cell.length_c   1.000
_cell.angle_alpha   90.00
_cell.angle_beta   90.00
_cell.angle_gamma   90.00
#
_symmetry.space_group_name_H-M   'P 1'
#
loop_
_entity.id
_entity.type
_entity.pdbx_description
1 polymer ?
#
loop_
_entity_poly.entity_id
_entity_poly.type
_entity_poly.pdbx_seq_one_letter_code
_entity_poly.pdbx_strand_id
1 'polypeptide(L)'
;MSQRDPQTCRRALREIGEIAAVAVLPDGQMTDQEALAEIAAIAEWVTEEAPGARADCGELVRRLNALTARVDIEALDDREALGLFGEVLGALETSRSEAFD
;
A
#
# COMPACT_ATOMS: atom_id res chain seq x y z
N MET A 1 -22.07 -10.52 -11.41
CA MET A 1 -21.54 -9.71 -10.29
C MET A 1 -20.43 -10.52 -9.64
N SER A 2 -19.18 -10.10 -9.87
CA SER A 2 -18.00 -10.91 -9.61
C SER A 2 -17.79 -11.11 -8.11
N GLN A 3 -17.71 -12.36 -7.65
CA GLN A 3 -17.30 -12.72 -6.29
C GLN A 3 -15.80 -12.41 -6.03
N ARG A 4 -15.10 -11.75 -6.98
CA ARG A 4 -13.66 -11.49 -6.96
C ARG A 4 -13.29 -10.25 -6.13
N ASP A 5 -14.09 -9.19 -6.13
CA ASP A 5 -13.69 -7.88 -5.59
C ASP A 5 -13.27 -7.90 -4.09
N PRO A 6 -13.96 -8.61 -3.17
CA PRO A 6 -13.60 -8.55 -1.76
C PRO A 6 -12.37 -9.39 -1.39
N GLN A 7 -12.12 -10.48 -2.11
CA GLN A 7 -10.98 -11.37 -1.85
C GLN A 7 -9.70 -10.80 -2.47
N THR A 8 -9.79 -10.23 -3.67
CA THR A 8 -8.67 -9.56 -4.35
C THR A 8 -8.13 -8.42 -3.52
N CYS A 9 -8.99 -7.51 -3.05
CA CYS A 9 -8.57 -6.36 -2.25
C CYS A 9 -7.88 -6.79 -0.94
N ARG A 10 -8.44 -7.78 -0.22
CA ARG A 10 -7.83 -8.27 1.03
C ARG A 10 -6.48 -8.95 0.81
N ARG A 11 -6.36 -9.72 -0.27
CA ARG A 11 -5.09 -10.36 -0.64
C ARG A 11 -4.02 -9.31 -0.94
N ALA A 12 -4.37 -8.29 -1.71
CA ALA A 12 -3.45 -7.21 -2.05
C ALA A 12 -3.02 -6.40 -0.82
N LEU A 13 -3.92 -6.09 0.10
CA LEU A 13 -3.54 -5.42 1.36
C LEU A 13 -2.60 -6.26 2.22
N ARG A 14 -2.78 -7.59 2.22
CA ARG A 14 -1.85 -8.49 2.89
C ARG A 14 -0.46 -8.42 2.24
N GLU A 15 -0.41 -8.45 0.92
CA GLU A 15 0.84 -8.36 0.14
C GLU A 15 1.55 -7.02 0.38
N ILE A 16 0.83 -5.91 0.34
CA ILE A 16 1.33 -4.57 0.70
C ILE A 16 1.90 -4.57 2.13
N GLY A 17 1.20 -5.19 3.08
CA GLY A 17 1.68 -5.30 4.46
C GLY A 17 2.94 -6.15 4.59
N GLU A 18 3.08 -7.22 3.80
CA GLU A 18 4.27 -8.07 3.77
C GLU A 18 5.47 -7.31 3.18
N ILE A 19 5.29 -6.58 2.07
CA ILE A 19 6.31 -5.70 1.47
C ILE A 19 6.77 -4.65 2.48
N ALA A 20 5.82 -3.94 3.10
CA ALA A 20 6.12 -2.91 4.08
C ALA A 20 6.88 -3.48 5.31
N ALA A 21 6.52 -4.69 5.76
CA ALA A 21 7.21 -5.35 6.85
C ALA A 21 8.64 -5.80 6.50
N VAL A 22 8.88 -6.19 5.24
CA VAL A 22 10.22 -6.58 4.76
C VAL A 22 11.14 -5.37 4.63
N ALA A 23 10.62 -4.25 4.12
CA ALA A 23 11.41 -3.03 3.89
C ALA A 23 11.92 -2.39 5.20
N VAL A 24 11.23 -2.58 6.33
CA VAL A 24 11.68 -2.08 7.64
C VAL A 24 12.69 -2.99 8.35
N LEU A 25 13.05 -4.15 7.77
CA LEU A 25 14.02 -5.05 8.39
C LEU A 25 15.44 -4.46 8.32
N PRO A 26 16.23 -4.49 9.42
CA PRO A 26 17.56 -3.88 9.46
C PRO A 26 18.58 -4.56 8.53
N ASP A 27 18.34 -5.82 8.16
CA ASP A 27 19.14 -6.59 7.18
C ASP A 27 18.35 -6.83 5.87
N GLY A 28 17.30 -6.04 5.62
CA GLY A 28 16.47 -6.13 4.43
C GLY A 28 17.26 -5.79 3.16
N GLN A 29 17.03 -6.54 2.08
CA GLN A 29 17.59 -6.22 0.76
C GLN A 29 16.71 -5.23 -0.03
N MET A 30 15.55 -4.87 0.52
CA MET A 30 14.56 -4.01 -0.13
C MET A 30 14.69 -2.59 0.43
N THR A 31 14.88 -1.64 -0.47
CA THR A 31 14.91 -0.21 -0.15
C THR A 31 13.49 0.36 0.01
N ASP A 32 13.36 1.50 0.68
CA ASP A 32 12.09 2.21 0.81
C ASP A 32 11.49 2.56 -0.56
N GLN A 33 12.35 2.90 -1.53
CA GLN A 33 11.94 3.23 -2.89
C GLN A 33 11.37 2.02 -3.64
N GLU A 34 12.02 0.85 -3.54
CA GLU A 34 11.51 -0.41 -4.12
C GLU A 34 10.18 -0.79 -3.49
N ALA A 35 10.07 -0.68 -2.17
CA ALA A 35 8.83 -0.95 -1.44
C ALA A 35 7.70 -0.02 -1.89
N LEU A 36 7.98 1.29 -2.03
CA LEU A 36 7.02 2.28 -2.52
C LEU A 36 6.54 1.96 -3.94
N ALA A 37 7.45 1.59 -4.83
CA ALA A 37 7.12 1.25 -6.21
C ALA A 37 6.20 0.02 -6.28
N GLU A 38 6.50 -1.03 -5.53
CA GLU A 38 5.65 -2.23 -5.46
C GLU A 38 4.28 -1.94 -4.85
N ILE A 39 4.24 -1.20 -3.73
CA ILE A 39 2.99 -0.82 -3.07
C ILE A 39 2.12 0.04 -3.98
N ALA A 40 2.71 1.00 -4.70
CA ALA A 40 2.00 1.84 -5.66
C ALA A 40 1.38 1.00 -6.78
N ALA A 41 2.15 0.09 -7.37
CA ALA A 41 1.68 -0.78 -8.44
C ALA A 41 0.51 -1.68 -8.00
N ILE A 42 0.59 -2.26 -6.79
CA ILE A 42 -0.50 -3.07 -6.24
C ILE A 42 -1.73 -2.21 -5.96
N ALA A 43 -1.56 -1.03 -5.36
CA ALA A 43 -2.68 -0.14 -5.02
C ALA A 43 -3.40 0.37 -6.27
N GLU A 44 -2.67 0.75 -7.31
CA GLU A 44 -3.22 1.12 -8.62
C GLU A 44 -4.02 -0.05 -9.21
N TRP A 45 -3.40 -1.22 -9.34
CA TRP A 45 -4.02 -2.42 -9.89
C TRP A 45 -5.33 -2.81 -9.18
N VAL A 46 -5.37 -2.78 -7.85
CA VAL A 46 -6.59 -3.09 -7.10
C VAL A 46 -7.68 -2.04 -7.33
N THR A 47 -7.29 -0.76 -7.47
CA THR A 47 -8.26 0.32 -7.73
C THR A 47 -8.95 0.11 -9.08
N GLU A 48 -8.25 -0.43 -10.08
CA GLU A 48 -8.78 -0.75 -11.40
C GLU A 48 -9.59 -2.07 -11.43
N GLU A 49 -9.08 -3.13 -10.80
CA GLU A 49 -9.66 -4.48 -10.89
C GLU A 49 -10.77 -4.76 -9.87
N ALA A 50 -10.81 -4.03 -8.75
CA ALA A 50 -11.79 -4.22 -7.69
C ALA A 50 -12.45 -2.89 -7.27
N PRO A 51 -13.05 -2.12 -8.20
CA PRO A 51 -13.65 -0.81 -7.89
C PRO A 51 -14.83 -0.93 -6.90
N GLY A 52 -15.45 -2.11 -6.79
CA GLY A 52 -16.55 -2.44 -5.89
C GLY A 52 -16.13 -3.06 -4.55
N ALA A 53 -14.84 -3.09 -4.21
CA ALA A 53 -14.38 -3.61 -2.92
C ALA A 53 -15.05 -2.87 -1.74
N ARG A 54 -15.33 -3.61 -0.65
CA ARG A 54 -15.99 -3.08 0.56
C ARG A 54 -15.29 -1.83 1.09
N ALA A 55 -16.07 -0.96 1.76
CA ALA A 55 -15.65 0.34 2.27
C ALA A 55 -14.24 0.33 2.87
N ASP A 56 -13.99 -0.50 3.87
CA ASP A 56 -12.73 -0.49 4.63
C ASP A 56 -11.50 -0.86 3.78
N CYS A 57 -11.61 -1.96 3.01
CA CYS A 57 -10.51 -2.43 2.17
C CYS A 57 -10.25 -1.47 0.99
N GLY A 58 -11.33 -1.05 0.33
CA GLY A 58 -11.24 -0.13 -0.80
C GLY A 58 -10.76 1.27 -0.37
N GLU A 59 -11.08 1.72 0.83
CA GLU A 59 -10.66 3.02 1.34
C GLU A 59 -9.16 3.07 1.62
N LEU A 60 -8.61 2.05 2.27
CA LEU A 60 -7.17 1.95 2.48
C LEU A 60 -6.42 1.87 1.15
N VAL A 61 -6.86 1.02 0.22
CA VAL A 61 -6.23 0.92 -1.12
C VAL A 61 -6.28 2.26 -1.87
N ARG A 62 -7.42 2.95 -1.86
CA ARG A 62 -7.54 4.28 -2.49
C ARG A 62 -6.64 5.31 -1.82
N ARG A 63 -6.50 5.26 -0.50
CA ARG A 63 -5.60 6.14 0.26
C ARG A 63 -4.14 5.88 -0.12
N LEU A 64 -3.72 4.63 -0.17
CA LEU A 64 -2.37 4.24 -0.59
C LEU A 64 -2.08 4.69 -2.02
N ASN A 65 -3.01 4.41 -2.96
CA ASN A 65 -2.89 4.87 -4.34
C ASN A 65 -2.82 6.41 -4.42
N ALA A 66 -3.61 7.14 -3.63
CA ALA A 66 -3.58 8.60 -3.63
C ALA A 66 -2.26 9.18 -3.09
N LEU A 67 -1.61 8.51 -2.13
CA LEU A 67 -0.30 8.90 -1.61
C LEU A 67 0.80 8.74 -2.66
N THR A 68 0.72 7.71 -3.50
CA THR A 68 1.77 7.37 -4.47
C THR A 68 1.54 7.92 -5.87
N ALA A 69 0.29 8.04 -6.34
CA ALA A 69 -0.04 8.33 -7.74
C ALA A 69 0.40 9.71 -8.27
N ARG A 70 0.81 10.64 -7.40
CA ARG A 70 1.30 11.97 -7.80
C ARG A 70 2.80 12.15 -7.59
N VAL A 71 3.48 11.09 -7.17
CA VAL A 71 4.89 11.10 -6.85
C VAL A 71 5.64 10.32 -7.92
N ASP A 72 6.68 10.93 -8.47
CA ASP A 72 7.64 10.21 -9.30
C ASP A 72 8.59 9.44 -8.37
N ILE A 73 8.19 8.20 -8.01
CA ILE A 73 8.91 7.37 -7.03
C ILE A 73 10.35 7.13 -7.48
N GLU A 74 10.61 6.97 -8.77
CA GLU A 74 11.95 6.75 -9.32
C GLU A 74 12.87 7.97 -9.17
N ALA A 75 12.30 9.17 -9.05
CA ALA A 75 13.02 10.43 -8.91
C ALA A 75 13.23 10.87 -7.45
N LEU A 76 12.64 10.17 -6.47
CA LEU A 76 12.81 10.49 -5.05
C LEU A 76 14.24 10.25 -4.58
N ASP A 77 14.75 11.13 -3.73
CA ASP A 77 15.94 10.84 -2.95
C ASP A 77 15.63 9.92 -1.76
N ASP A 78 16.67 9.35 -1.14
CA ASP A 78 16.54 8.43 0.00
C ASP A 78 15.71 9.01 1.16
N ARG A 79 15.80 10.32 1.41
CA ARG A 79 15.09 10.98 2.51
C ARG A 79 13.61 11.18 2.17
N GLU A 80 13.32 11.55 0.93
CA GLU A 80 11.97 11.70 0.43
C GLU A 80 11.26 10.34 0.37
N ALA A 81 11.95 9.30 -0.11
CA ALA A 81 11.47 7.92 -0.11
C ALA A 81 11.18 7.44 1.31
N LEU A 82 12.10 7.62 2.26
CA LEU A 82 11.89 7.28 3.67
C LEU A 82 10.67 8.03 4.26
N GLY A 83 10.52 9.31 3.95
CA GLY A 83 9.40 10.13 4.42
C GLY A 83 8.06 9.60 3.91
N LEU A 84 7.95 9.38 2.59
CA LEU A 84 6.74 8.85 1.98
C LEU A 84 6.43 7.42 2.44
N PHE A 85 7.45 6.59 2.59
CA PHE A 85 7.30 5.23 3.11
C PHE A 85 6.79 5.24 4.56
N GLY A 86 7.25 6.18 5.39
CA GLY A 86 6.70 6.42 6.72
C GLY A 86 5.20 6.78 6.70
N GLU A 87 4.74 7.57 5.73
CA GLU A 87 3.31 7.89 5.57
C GLU A 87 2.49 6.67 5.16
N VAL A 88 3.04 5.81 4.29
CA VAL A 88 2.43 4.52 3.92
C VAL A 88 2.29 3.62 5.13
N LEU A 89 3.34 3.48 5.96
CA LEU A 89 3.29 2.71 7.21
C LEU A 89 2.21 3.24 8.16
N GLY A 90 2.14 4.55 8.35
CA GLY A 90 1.13 5.18 9.21
C GLY A 90 -0.31 4.92 8.72
N ALA A 91 -0.53 4.90 7.40
CA ALA A 91 -1.82 4.56 6.81
C ALA A 91 -2.21 3.09 7.09
N LEU A 92 -1.26 2.16 6.93
CA LEU A 92 -1.46 0.74 7.22
C LEU A 92 -1.77 0.48 8.71
N GLU A 93 -1.08 1.16 9.61
CA GLU A 93 -1.28 1.02 11.06
C GLU A 93 -2.62 1.58 11.52
N THR A 94 -3.04 2.73 11.01
CA THR A 94 -4.32 3.36 11.36
C THR A 94 -5.48 2.42 11.01
N SER A 95 -5.50 1.89 9.78
CA SER A 95 -6.57 0.99 9.35
C SER A 95 -6.55 -0.37 10.06
N ARG A 96 -5.38 -0.82 10.54
CA ARG A 96 -5.32 -2.01 11.40
C ARG A 96 -5.98 -1.75 12.76
N SER A 97 -5.79 -0.57 13.34
CA SER A 97 -6.44 -0.20 14.62
C SER A 97 -7.96 -0.08 14.47
N GLU A 98 -8.43 0.53 13.39
CA GLU A 98 -9.87 0.71 13.09
C GLU A 98 -10.63 -0.62 12.85
N ALA A 99 -9.92 -1.70 12.50
CA ALA A 99 -10.54 -3.02 12.27
C ALA A 99 -10.88 -3.79 13.57
N PHE A 100 -10.45 -3.30 14.74
CA PHE A 100 -10.66 -3.95 16.04
C PHE A 100 -11.49 -3.10 17.04
N ASP A 101 -12.02 -1.95 16.62
CA ASP A 101 -12.99 -1.14 17.36
C ASP A 101 -14.46 -1.45 16.97
#